data_AF-A0A522YWR2-F1
#
_entry.id   AF-A0A522YWR2-F1
#
_cell.length_a   1.000
_cell.length_b   1.000
_cell.length_c   1.000
_cell.angle_alpha   90.00
_cell.angle_beta   90.00
_cell.angle_gamma   90.00
#
_symmetry.space_group_name_H-M   'P 1'
#
loop_
_entity.id
_entity.type
_entity.pdbx_description
1 polymer ?
#
loop_
_entity_poly.entity_id
_entity_poly.type
_entity_poly.pdbx_seq_one_letter_code
_entity_poly.pdbx_strand_id
1 'polypeptide(L)'
;MSEHELLLPIVDEENTCLPLAVSAVSKYWDVSLPFSEAREIAKKYPNVRGSILIEGIEIAERHGLGSLILHSSLSELKKIIDMGIPPIVILPGLYETVQHASVISGYDQKEKSIIHYMPQPDQIGVIPEQQFDKLWEEDGRLMILIAPTDIISSIKVENKTREKSNRLCFVSEKLNLQNRHDDAIKTLIDAISLDETNSTASCLLGGIYNEKNSQECIKYYEQSIKHNKLCYLAYRGLGNYYLKTKQYEKADKYYTQAISINPNRFGPIYKNRGIVRLEQNIKKKAKEDFENYLKYTPNAKDQSNIKQAIQELDAECGN
;
A
#
# COMPACT_ATOMS: atom_id res chain seq x y z
N MET A 1 12.81 -0.78 -28.67
CA MET A 1 12.52 -1.66 -27.52
C MET A 1 13.75 -1.66 -26.66
N SER A 2 13.61 -1.35 -25.37
CA SER A 2 14.75 -1.47 -24.45
C SER A 2 15.15 -2.95 -24.37
N GLU A 3 16.42 -3.24 -24.10
CA GLU A 3 16.91 -4.62 -23.96
C GLU A 3 16.29 -5.34 -22.74
N HIS A 4 15.59 -4.60 -21.87
CA HIS A 4 15.11 -5.05 -20.56
C HIS A 4 13.61 -4.83 -20.39
N GLU A 5 12.82 -5.13 -21.42
CA GLU A 5 11.37 -4.91 -21.45
C GLU A 5 10.61 -6.22 -21.72
N LEU A 6 9.59 -6.48 -20.89
CA LEU A 6 8.69 -7.62 -20.95
C LEU A 6 7.38 -7.19 -21.61
N LEU A 7 6.97 -7.94 -22.64
CA LEU A 7 5.72 -7.70 -23.34
C LEU A 7 4.57 -8.37 -22.58
N LEU A 8 3.88 -7.57 -21.75
CA LEU A 8 2.72 -8.02 -21.00
C LEU A 8 1.43 -7.94 -21.83
N PRO A 9 0.50 -8.90 -21.68
CA PRO A 9 -0.75 -8.88 -22.41
C PRO A 9 -1.68 -7.79 -21.88
N ILE A 10 -2.44 -7.16 -22.77
CA ILE A 10 -3.53 -6.26 -22.39
C ILE A 10 -4.61 -7.05 -21.65
N VAL A 11 -5.05 -6.52 -20.52
CA VAL A 11 -6.13 -7.04 -19.69
C VAL A 11 -7.15 -5.93 -19.47
N ASP A 12 -8.40 -6.16 -19.87
CA ASP A 12 -9.48 -5.19 -19.70
C ASP A 12 -9.82 -4.99 -18.22
N GLU A 13 -9.90 -3.72 -17.80
CA GLU A 13 -10.24 -3.30 -16.44
C GLU A 13 -11.70 -3.56 -16.03
N GLU A 14 -12.57 -3.95 -16.98
CA GLU A 14 -13.98 -4.23 -16.70
C GLU A 14 -14.19 -5.39 -15.69
N ASN A 15 -13.15 -6.20 -15.46
CA ASN A 15 -13.12 -7.26 -14.47
C ASN A 15 -12.69 -6.76 -13.08
N THR A 16 -13.50 -5.92 -12.45
CA THR A 16 -13.29 -5.38 -11.09
C THR A 16 -13.12 -6.41 -9.96
N CYS A 17 -13.30 -7.71 -10.25
CA CYS A 17 -13.27 -8.80 -9.27
C CYS A 17 -11.89 -9.42 -9.03
N LEU A 18 -10.87 -9.13 -9.84
CA LEU A 18 -9.51 -9.68 -9.72
C LEU A 18 -8.45 -8.57 -9.79
N PRO A 19 -7.32 -8.66 -9.05
CA PRO A 19 -6.33 -7.60 -9.09
C PRO A 19 -5.71 -7.57 -10.48
N LEU A 20 -5.80 -6.42 -11.17
CA LEU A 20 -5.30 -6.25 -12.54
C LEU A 20 -3.85 -6.76 -12.68
N ALA A 21 -2.99 -6.44 -11.71
CA ALA A 21 -1.61 -6.88 -11.70
C ALA A 21 -1.46 -8.41 -11.69
N VAL A 22 -2.24 -9.10 -10.86
CA VAL A 22 -2.24 -10.57 -10.82
C VAL A 22 -2.76 -11.13 -12.14
N SER A 23 -3.85 -10.57 -12.67
CA SER A 23 -4.43 -11.02 -13.93
C SER A 23 -3.47 -10.87 -15.11
N ALA A 24 -2.79 -9.72 -15.22
CA ALA A 24 -1.80 -9.45 -16.26
C ALA A 24 -0.61 -10.42 -16.18
N VAL A 25 -0.06 -10.62 -14.97
CA VAL A 25 1.06 -11.56 -14.77
C VAL A 25 0.64 -13.01 -15.00
N SER A 26 -0.54 -13.45 -14.57
CA SER A 26 -1.01 -14.81 -14.85
C SER A 26 -1.20 -15.05 -16.35
N LYS A 27 -1.79 -14.08 -17.06
CA LYS A 27 -1.98 -14.16 -18.52
C LYS A 27 -0.65 -14.15 -19.28
N TYR A 28 0.36 -13.44 -18.78
CA TYR A 28 1.72 -13.49 -19.35
C TYR A 28 2.32 -14.89 -19.34
N TRP A 29 1.95 -15.72 -18.37
CA TRP A 29 2.34 -17.14 -18.29
C TRP A 29 1.33 -18.09 -18.93
N ASP A 30 0.46 -17.59 -19.82
CA ASP A 30 -0.63 -18.34 -20.47
C ASP A 30 -1.63 -18.99 -19.50
N VAL A 31 -1.73 -18.47 -18.26
CA VAL A 31 -2.68 -18.94 -17.25
C VAL A 31 -3.88 -18.00 -17.18
N SER A 32 -5.04 -18.49 -17.64
CA SER A 32 -6.31 -17.76 -17.54
C SER A 32 -6.98 -18.02 -16.21
N LEU A 33 -7.11 -16.98 -15.38
CA LEU A 33 -7.79 -17.08 -14.09
C LEU A 33 -9.32 -17.00 -14.25
N PRO A 34 -10.09 -17.92 -13.66
CA PRO A 34 -11.53 -18.01 -13.89
C PRO A 34 -12.28 -16.84 -13.26
N PHE A 35 -12.99 -16.07 -14.10
CA PHE A 35 -13.75 -14.91 -13.66
C PHE A 35 -14.92 -15.26 -12.71
N SER A 36 -15.50 -16.45 -12.86
CA SER A 36 -16.55 -16.94 -11.95
C SER A 36 -16.05 -17.06 -10.52
N GLU A 37 -14.85 -17.60 -10.31
CA GLU A 37 -14.25 -17.75 -8.99
C GLU A 37 -13.89 -16.39 -8.38
N ALA A 38 -13.28 -15.50 -9.17
CA ALA A 38 -12.98 -14.13 -8.74
C ALA A 38 -14.26 -13.39 -8.30
N ARG A 39 -15.36 -13.57 -9.03
CA ARG A 39 -16.67 -12.99 -8.69
C ARG A 39 -17.24 -13.55 -7.38
N GLU A 40 -17.17 -14.86 -7.17
CA GLU A 40 -17.63 -15.46 -5.91
C GLU A 40 -16.81 -14.99 -4.71
N ILE A 41 -15.50 -14.79 -4.89
CA ILE A 41 -14.64 -14.24 -3.85
C ILE A 41 -14.99 -12.77 -3.57
N ALA A 42 -15.18 -11.95 -4.61
CA ALA A 42 -15.56 -10.55 -4.46
C ALA A 42 -16.86 -10.36 -3.65
N LYS A 43 -17.83 -11.27 -3.78
CA LYS A 43 -19.07 -11.26 -2.97
C LYS A 43 -18.83 -11.35 -1.47
N LYS A 44 -17.70 -11.92 -1.02
CA LYS A 44 -17.34 -11.99 0.41
C LYS A 44 -16.97 -10.62 0.99
N TYR A 45 -16.73 -9.62 0.14
CA TYR A 45 -16.19 -8.31 0.52
C TYR A 45 -17.05 -7.16 -0.04
N PRO A 46 -18.34 -7.06 0.33
CA PRO A 46 -19.27 -6.10 -0.29
C PRO A 46 -18.87 -4.62 -0.08
N ASN A 47 -18.06 -4.34 0.93
CA ASN A 47 -17.63 -2.98 1.29
C ASN A 47 -16.24 -2.62 0.73
N VAL A 48 -15.57 -3.55 0.04
CA VAL A 48 -14.24 -3.32 -0.55
C VAL A 48 -14.44 -3.01 -2.03
N ARG A 49 -14.01 -1.83 -2.47
CA ARG A 49 -13.94 -1.51 -3.90
C ARG A 49 -12.72 -2.20 -4.49
N GLY A 50 -12.95 -3.19 -5.34
CA GLY A 50 -11.89 -3.99 -5.97
C GLY A 50 -11.58 -5.28 -5.23
N SER A 51 -10.58 -5.98 -5.72
CA SER A 51 -10.18 -7.33 -5.28
C SER A 51 -9.00 -7.31 -4.31
N ILE A 52 -9.03 -8.21 -3.32
CA ILE A 52 -7.93 -8.37 -2.36
C ILE A 52 -6.75 -9.08 -3.05
N LEU A 53 -5.55 -8.51 -2.93
CA LEU A 53 -4.35 -9.00 -3.63
C LEU A 53 -4.04 -10.47 -3.32
N ILE A 54 -4.14 -10.88 -2.06
CA ILE A 54 -3.87 -12.27 -1.65
C ILE A 54 -4.87 -13.27 -2.22
N GLU A 55 -6.13 -12.88 -2.40
CA GLU A 55 -7.12 -13.75 -3.04
C GLU A 55 -6.72 -13.97 -4.50
N GLY A 56 -6.28 -12.93 -5.20
CA GLY A 56 -5.73 -13.05 -6.56
C GLY A 56 -4.54 -14.00 -6.62
N ILE A 57 -3.57 -13.85 -5.70
CA ILE A 57 -2.39 -14.72 -5.62
C ILE A 57 -2.82 -16.18 -5.37
N GLU A 58 -3.72 -16.42 -4.43
CA GLU A 58 -4.19 -17.77 -4.10
C GLU A 58 -4.99 -18.40 -5.26
N ILE A 59 -5.74 -17.62 -6.05
CA ILE A 59 -6.39 -18.10 -7.28
C ILE A 59 -5.32 -18.52 -8.30
N ALA A 60 -4.29 -17.69 -8.52
CA ALA A 60 -3.18 -18.00 -9.42
C ALA A 60 -2.48 -19.31 -9.03
N GLU A 61 -2.27 -19.52 -7.72
CA GLU A 61 -1.66 -20.73 -7.18
C GLU A 61 -2.52 -21.98 -7.42
N ARG A 62 -3.84 -21.88 -7.26
CA ARG A 62 -4.77 -22.98 -7.60
C ARG A 62 -4.73 -23.36 -9.08
N HIS A 63 -4.25 -22.47 -9.94
CA HIS A 63 -4.15 -22.66 -11.39
C HIS A 63 -2.72 -22.94 -11.88
N GLY A 64 -1.84 -23.45 -10.99
CA GLY A 64 -0.54 -24.01 -11.36
C GLY A 64 0.65 -23.04 -11.29
N LEU A 65 0.41 -21.78 -10.90
CA LEU A 65 1.47 -20.82 -10.63
C LEU A 65 2.00 -21.00 -9.19
N GLY A 66 3.24 -20.58 -8.95
CA GLY A 66 3.77 -20.35 -7.61
C GLY A 66 3.81 -18.85 -7.32
N SER A 67 3.99 -18.50 -6.05
CA SER A 67 4.24 -17.11 -5.68
C SER A 67 5.34 -16.96 -4.62
N LEU A 68 5.95 -15.78 -4.60
CA LEU A 68 6.89 -15.34 -3.57
C LEU A 68 6.58 -13.90 -3.18
N ILE A 69 6.68 -13.59 -1.89
CA ILE A 69 6.48 -12.23 -1.37
C ILE A 69 7.73 -11.83 -0.57
N LEU A 70 8.52 -10.93 -1.13
CA LEU A 70 9.90 -10.67 -0.69
C LEU A 70 10.11 -9.17 -0.46
N HIS A 71 11.00 -8.83 0.46
CA HIS A 71 11.64 -7.51 0.45
C HIS A 71 12.84 -7.59 -0.49
N SER A 72 13.07 -6.57 -1.28
CA SER A 72 14.08 -6.62 -2.34
C SER A 72 14.86 -5.31 -2.48
N SER A 73 15.61 -5.20 -3.56
CA SER A 73 16.38 -4.03 -3.94
C SER A 73 16.19 -3.76 -5.43
N LEU A 74 16.50 -2.55 -5.85
CA LEU A 74 16.45 -2.18 -7.26
C LEU A 74 17.33 -3.08 -8.15
N SER A 75 18.48 -3.54 -7.64
CA SER A 75 19.37 -4.47 -8.36
C SER A 75 18.73 -5.83 -8.55
N GLU A 76 18.07 -6.36 -7.53
CA GLU A 76 17.34 -7.63 -7.62
C GLU A 76 16.10 -7.52 -8.50
N LEU A 77 15.35 -6.42 -8.40
CA LEU A 77 14.22 -6.14 -9.28
C LEU A 77 14.63 -6.24 -10.76
N LYS A 78 15.72 -5.57 -11.14
CA LYS A 78 16.26 -5.62 -12.50
C LYS A 78 16.66 -7.03 -12.92
N LYS A 79 17.33 -7.79 -12.04
CA LYS A 79 17.67 -9.20 -12.32
C LYS A 79 16.44 -10.06 -12.56
N ILE A 80 15.38 -9.87 -11.78
CA ILE A 80 14.11 -10.61 -11.95
C ILE A 80 13.47 -10.27 -13.29
N ILE A 81 13.48 -9.00 -13.71
CA ILE A 81 13.03 -8.57 -15.03
C ILE A 81 13.87 -9.24 -16.13
N ASP A 82 15.20 -9.24 -16.00
CA ASP A 82 16.12 -9.86 -16.96
C ASP A 82 15.96 -11.39 -17.04
N MET A 83 15.40 -12.02 -16.00
CA MET A 83 15.01 -13.44 -16.00
C MET A 83 13.68 -13.70 -16.73
N GLY A 84 13.02 -12.67 -17.26
CA GLY A 84 11.74 -12.79 -17.94
C GLY A 84 10.55 -12.87 -16.99
N ILE A 85 10.70 -12.50 -15.72
CA ILE A 85 9.67 -12.60 -14.69
C ILE A 85 9.14 -11.20 -14.39
N PRO A 86 7.85 -10.89 -14.65
CA PRO A 86 7.28 -9.58 -14.36
C PRO A 86 6.97 -9.43 -12.86
N PRO A 87 7.70 -8.58 -12.12
CA PRO A 87 7.44 -8.39 -10.70
C PRO A 87 6.25 -7.46 -10.47
N ILE A 88 5.48 -7.74 -9.42
CA ILE A 88 4.44 -6.86 -8.89
C ILE A 88 5.03 -6.13 -7.68
N VAL A 89 4.90 -4.80 -7.64
CA VAL A 89 5.36 -3.97 -6.51
C VAL A 89 4.21 -3.16 -5.94
N ILE A 90 4.36 -2.73 -4.68
CA ILE A 90 3.42 -1.80 -4.05
C ILE A 90 4.00 -0.40 -4.14
N LEU A 91 3.26 0.51 -4.79
CA LEU A 91 3.58 1.92 -4.87
C LEU A 91 2.48 2.75 -4.18
N PRO A 92 2.77 3.99 -3.77
CA PRO A 92 1.73 4.93 -3.35
C PRO A 92 0.65 5.05 -4.42
N GLY A 93 -0.61 4.96 -3.99
CA GLY A 93 -1.74 5.14 -4.90
C GLY A 93 -1.91 6.60 -5.31
N LEU A 94 -2.69 6.82 -6.38
CA LEU A 94 -3.09 8.17 -6.78
C LEU A 94 -4.33 8.60 -5.98
N TYR A 95 -4.35 9.86 -5.56
CA TYR A 95 -5.47 10.53 -4.89
C TYR A 95 -5.97 9.80 -3.62
N GLU A 96 -7.14 9.15 -3.70
CA GLU A 96 -7.81 8.50 -2.56
C GLU A 96 -7.26 7.10 -2.26
N THR A 97 -6.46 6.53 -3.16
CA THR A 97 -5.88 5.21 -2.98
C THR A 97 -4.59 5.29 -2.17
N VAL A 98 -4.54 4.53 -1.07
CA VAL A 98 -3.42 4.49 -0.11
C VAL A 98 -2.18 3.82 -0.73
N GLN A 99 -2.42 2.76 -1.50
CA GLN A 99 -1.43 1.91 -2.14
C GLN A 99 -2.02 1.37 -3.46
N HIS A 100 -1.14 1.06 -4.41
CA HIS A 100 -1.48 0.48 -5.70
C HIS A 100 -0.48 -0.64 -6.07
N ALA A 101 -1.00 -1.82 -6.36
CA ALA A 101 -0.20 -2.93 -6.86
C ALA A 101 0.08 -2.71 -8.36
N SER A 102 1.35 -2.55 -8.72
CA SER A 102 1.80 -2.21 -10.07
C SER A 102 2.67 -3.33 -10.62
N VAL A 103 2.47 -3.73 -11.88
CA VAL A 103 3.40 -4.64 -12.55
C VAL A 103 4.52 -3.79 -13.16
N ILE A 104 5.77 -4.21 -12.97
CA ILE A 104 6.91 -3.58 -13.64
C ILE A 104 7.20 -4.40 -14.89
N SER A 105 7.10 -3.77 -16.05
CA SER A 105 7.34 -4.43 -17.34
C SER A 105 8.80 -4.31 -17.76
N GLY A 106 9.57 -3.37 -17.22
CA GLY A 106 10.97 -3.23 -17.64
C GLY A 106 11.72 -2.09 -17.00
N TYR A 107 12.90 -1.82 -17.54
CA TYR A 107 13.68 -0.63 -17.21
C TYR A 107 14.50 -0.13 -18.41
N ASP A 108 14.93 1.12 -18.34
CA ASP A 108 15.91 1.71 -19.25
C ASP A 108 17.15 2.09 -18.46
N GLN A 109 18.26 1.40 -18.74
CA GLN A 109 19.53 1.59 -18.05
C GLN A 109 20.19 2.94 -18.39
N LYS A 110 19.97 3.45 -19.59
CA LYS A 110 20.58 4.70 -20.08
C LYS A 110 19.81 5.90 -19.55
N GLU A 111 18.49 5.87 -19.65
CA GLU A 111 17.60 6.93 -19.18
C GLU A 111 17.32 6.85 -17.66
N LYS A 112 17.77 5.78 -17.00
CA LYS A 112 17.59 5.52 -15.56
C LYS A 112 16.12 5.62 -15.18
N SER A 113 15.30 4.81 -15.84
CA SER A 113 13.86 4.78 -15.63
C SER A 113 13.33 3.36 -15.49
N ILE A 114 12.28 3.22 -14.69
CA ILE A 114 11.50 2.00 -14.53
C ILE A 114 10.24 2.11 -15.39
N ILE A 115 9.95 1.07 -16.15
CA ILE A 115 8.78 0.96 -17.01
C ILE A 115 7.72 0.19 -16.24
N HIS A 116 6.63 0.85 -15.92
CA HIS A 116 5.47 0.26 -15.28
C HIS A 116 4.41 -0.09 -16.33
N TYR A 117 3.80 -1.25 -16.15
CA TYR A 117 2.71 -1.72 -16.99
C TYR A 117 1.49 -0.81 -16.85
N MET A 118 1.00 -0.32 -17.98
CA MET A 118 -0.28 0.37 -18.09
C MET A 118 -1.19 -0.49 -18.99
N PRO A 119 -2.42 -0.80 -18.56
CA PRO A 119 -3.36 -1.59 -19.36
C PRO A 119 -3.84 -0.84 -20.62
N GLN A 120 -3.69 0.49 -20.64
CA GLN A 120 -4.08 1.32 -21.78
C GLN A 120 -2.92 1.41 -22.79
N PRO A 121 -3.14 1.03 -24.07
CA PRO A 121 -2.07 0.88 -25.06
C PRO A 121 -1.35 2.18 -25.43
N ASP A 122 -1.99 3.34 -25.21
CA ASP A 122 -1.44 4.65 -25.55
C ASP A 122 -0.66 5.32 -24.40
N GLN A 123 -0.56 4.66 -23.24
CA GLN A 123 0.14 5.19 -22.08
C GLN A 123 1.37 4.36 -21.77
N ILE A 124 2.55 4.97 -21.91
CA ILE A 124 3.80 4.37 -21.41
C ILE A 124 3.99 4.84 -19.99
N GLY A 125 3.95 3.89 -19.08
CA GLY A 125 4.23 4.14 -17.70
C GLY A 125 5.72 4.26 -17.43
N VAL A 126 6.27 5.46 -17.32
CA VAL A 126 7.71 5.65 -17.01
C VAL A 126 7.89 6.40 -15.70
N ILE A 127 8.69 5.85 -14.79
CA ILE A 127 9.05 6.48 -13.51
C ILE A 127 10.57 6.59 -13.44
N PRO A 128 11.15 7.78 -13.15
CA PRO A 128 12.58 7.90 -12.90
C PRO A 128 13.03 6.93 -11.80
N GLU A 129 14.13 6.21 -12.01
CA GLU A 129 14.60 5.11 -11.16
C GLU A 129 14.77 5.52 -9.69
N GLN A 130 15.36 6.70 -9.46
CA GLN A 130 15.53 7.24 -8.10
C GLN A 130 14.20 7.57 -7.43
N GLN A 131 13.23 8.07 -8.21
CA GLN A 131 11.89 8.37 -7.70
C GLN A 131 11.14 7.08 -7.39
N PHE A 132 11.23 6.08 -8.27
CA PHE A 132 10.66 4.76 -8.06
C PHE A 132 11.18 4.13 -6.77
N ASP A 133 12.51 4.03 -6.60
CA ASP A 133 13.11 3.38 -5.43
C ASP A 133 12.74 4.11 -4.13
N LYS A 134 12.72 5.46 -4.17
CA LYS A 134 12.27 6.25 -3.02
C LYS A 134 10.84 5.92 -2.60
N LEU A 135 9.91 5.84 -3.55
CA LEU A 135 8.50 5.54 -3.28
C LEU A 135 8.33 4.09 -2.81
N TRP A 136 9.06 3.17 -3.42
CA TRP A 136 9.00 1.74 -3.12
C TRP A 136 9.59 1.41 -1.74
N GLU A 137 10.63 2.15 -1.31
CA GLU A 137 11.23 2.01 0.01
C GLU A 137 10.29 2.37 1.15
N GLU A 138 9.33 3.29 0.94
CA GLU A 138 8.31 3.63 1.93
C GLU A 138 7.50 2.38 2.37
N ASP A 139 7.31 1.42 1.44
CA ASP A 139 6.64 0.14 1.65
C ASP A 139 7.62 -1.04 1.80
N GLY A 140 8.86 -0.77 2.20
CA GLY A 140 9.87 -1.79 2.48
C GLY A 140 10.46 -2.46 1.24
N ARG A 141 10.30 -1.86 0.05
CA ARG A 141 10.69 -2.49 -1.23
C ARG A 141 10.06 -3.88 -1.41
N LEU A 142 8.77 -3.99 -1.10
CA LEU A 142 8.00 -5.22 -1.22
C LEU A 142 7.80 -5.61 -2.70
N MET A 143 8.23 -6.81 -3.05
CA MET A 143 8.12 -7.43 -4.38
C MET A 143 7.30 -8.71 -4.28
N ILE A 144 6.34 -8.87 -5.18
CA ILE A 144 5.52 -10.07 -5.33
C ILE A 144 5.83 -10.68 -6.68
N LEU A 145 6.19 -11.95 -6.68
CA LEU A 145 6.46 -12.72 -7.89
C LEU A 145 5.36 -13.75 -8.07
N ILE A 146 4.85 -13.88 -9.29
CA ILE A 146 3.92 -14.94 -9.69
C ILE A 146 4.46 -15.50 -11.01
N ALA A 147 4.76 -16.79 -11.02
CA ALA A 147 5.33 -17.48 -12.17
C ALA A 147 5.08 -19.00 -12.07
N PRO A 148 5.29 -19.78 -13.14
CA PRO A 148 5.32 -21.24 -13.07
C PRO A 148 6.13 -21.75 -11.88
N THR A 149 5.63 -22.82 -11.23
CA THR A 149 6.16 -23.30 -9.94
C THR A 149 7.63 -23.71 -10.03
N ASP A 150 8.07 -24.24 -11.16
CA ASP A 150 9.47 -24.57 -11.46
C ASP A 150 10.35 -23.33 -11.50
N ILE A 151 9.90 -22.24 -12.16
CA ILE A 151 10.58 -20.95 -12.17
C ILE A 151 10.70 -20.39 -10.75
N ILE A 152 9.59 -20.37 -10.00
CA ILE A 152 9.57 -19.90 -8.60
C ILE A 152 10.55 -20.70 -7.73
N SER A 153 10.60 -22.02 -7.90
CA SER A 153 11.50 -22.89 -7.13
C SER A 153 12.99 -22.64 -7.42
N SER A 154 13.31 -22.08 -8.60
CA SER A 154 14.68 -21.74 -8.99
C SER A 154 15.19 -20.42 -8.39
N ILE A 155 14.28 -19.54 -7.93
CA ILE A 155 14.64 -18.27 -7.31
C ILE A 155 15.24 -18.52 -5.93
N LYS A 156 16.47 -18.07 -5.74
CA LYS A 156 17.16 -18.16 -4.46
C LYS A 156 16.57 -17.16 -3.48
N VAL A 157 15.76 -17.65 -2.54
CA VAL A 157 15.25 -16.86 -1.41
C VAL A 157 16.25 -16.94 -0.26
N GLU A 158 16.98 -15.87 0.01
CA GLU A 158 17.98 -15.81 1.08
C GLU A 158 17.38 -16.09 2.46
N ASN A 159 16.14 -15.66 2.69
CA ASN A 159 15.46 -15.83 3.98
C ASN A 159 14.01 -16.31 3.81
N LYS A 160 13.81 -17.63 3.90
CA LYS A 160 12.49 -18.26 3.80
C LYS A 160 11.54 -17.91 4.95
N THR A 161 12.04 -17.52 6.13
CA THR A 161 11.14 -17.13 7.24
C THR A 161 10.58 -15.73 7.01
N ARG A 162 11.39 -14.82 6.44
CA ARG A 162 10.92 -13.49 6.00
C ARG A 162 9.87 -13.56 4.91
N GLU A 163 10.07 -14.41 3.92
CA GLU A 163 9.07 -14.62 2.85
C GLU A 163 7.72 -15.05 3.43
N LYS A 164 7.73 -16.06 4.31
CA LYS A 164 6.52 -16.51 5.02
C LYS A 164 5.90 -15.40 5.87
N SER A 165 6.71 -14.63 6.59
CA SER A 165 6.26 -13.48 7.38
C SER A 165 5.52 -12.45 6.53
N ASN A 166 6.05 -12.13 5.33
CA ASN A 166 5.40 -11.20 4.41
C ASN A 166 4.06 -11.74 3.93
N ARG A 167 4.00 -13.02 3.57
CA ARG A 167 2.74 -13.66 3.16
C ARG A 167 1.68 -13.60 4.25
N LEU A 168 2.06 -13.82 5.51
CA LEU A 168 1.13 -13.74 6.64
C LEU A 168 0.53 -12.33 6.81
N CYS A 169 1.23 -11.25 6.42
CA CYS A 169 0.67 -9.90 6.41
C CYS A 169 -0.56 -9.82 5.50
N PHE A 170 -0.42 -10.28 4.26
CA PHE A 170 -1.50 -10.32 3.28
C PHE A 170 -2.67 -11.22 3.71
N VAL A 171 -2.37 -12.38 4.30
CA VAL A 171 -3.38 -13.28 4.87
C VAL A 171 -4.13 -12.60 6.02
N SER A 172 -3.43 -11.87 6.88
CA SER A 172 -4.06 -11.16 8.01
C SER A 172 -5.01 -10.05 7.55
N GLU A 173 -4.68 -9.32 6.48
CA GLU A 173 -5.55 -8.30 5.91
C GLU A 173 -6.84 -8.93 5.38
N LYS A 174 -6.73 -10.07 4.67
CA LYS A 174 -7.90 -10.86 4.26
C LYS A 174 -8.75 -11.27 5.46
N LEU A 175 -8.14 -11.82 6.52
CA LEU A 175 -8.87 -12.21 7.74
C LEU A 175 -9.55 -11.01 8.41
N ASN A 176 -8.88 -9.86 8.46
CA ASN A 176 -9.42 -8.64 9.05
C ASN A 176 -10.65 -8.14 8.26
N LEU A 177 -10.61 -8.19 6.93
CA LEU A 177 -11.74 -7.86 6.05
C LEU A 177 -12.92 -8.84 6.21
N GLN A 178 -12.66 -10.07 6.64
CA GLN A 178 -13.68 -11.06 6.99
C GLN A 178 -14.23 -10.87 8.43
N ASN A 179 -13.86 -9.80 9.12
CA ASN A 179 -14.15 -9.55 10.55
C ASN A 179 -13.60 -10.63 11.50
N ARG A 180 -12.62 -11.42 11.05
CA ARG A 180 -11.93 -12.44 11.87
C ARG A 180 -10.72 -11.83 12.57
N HIS A 181 -10.98 -10.80 13.37
CA HIS A 181 -9.94 -9.97 13.97
C HIS A 181 -8.96 -10.76 14.85
N ASP A 182 -9.44 -11.74 15.61
CA ASP A 182 -8.57 -12.51 16.51
C ASP A 182 -7.66 -13.48 15.73
N ASP A 183 -8.13 -14.01 14.60
CA ASP A 183 -7.30 -14.82 13.71
C ASP A 183 -6.27 -13.95 12.98
N ALA A 184 -6.65 -12.74 12.57
CA ALA A 184 -5.73 -11.77 11.98
C ALA A 184 -4.63 -11.38 12.98
N ILE A 185 -4.97 -11.14 14.25
CA ILE A 185 -3.99 -10.86 15.33
C ILE A 185 -3.02 -12.03 15.51
N LYS A 186 -3.51 -13.26 15.63
CA LYS A 186 -2.65 -14.45 15.76
C LYS A 186 -1.71 -14.58 14.55
N THR A 187 -2.24 -14.42 13.35
CA THR A 187 -1.49 -14.47 12.09
C THR A 187 -0.36 -13.42 12.07
N LEU A 188 -0.61 -12.21 12.56
CA LEU A 188 0.38 -11.14 12.63
C LEU A 188 1.43 -11.37 13.73
N ILE A 189 1.04 -11.95 14.86
CA ILE A 189 1.99 -12.37 15.90
C ILE A 189 2.92 -13.44 15.34
N ASP A 190 2.38 -14.42 14.61
CA ASP A 190 3.17 -15.46 13.95
C ASP A 190 4.12 -14.83 12.91
N ALA A 191 3.65 -13.85 12.12
CA ALA A 191 4.48 -13.11 11.17
C ALA A 191 5.66 -12.41 11.85
N ILE A 192 5.42 -11.71 12.95
CA ILE A 192 6.47 -11.03 13.75
C ILE A 192 7.41 -12.05 14.39
N SER A 193 6.92 -13.23 14.79
CA SER A 193 7.77 -14.29 15.35
C SER A 193 8.73 -14.89 14.32
N LEU A 194 8.32 -14.94 13.04
CA LEU A 194 9.15 -15.40 11.91
C LEU A 194 10.17 -14.36 11.45
N ASP A 195 9.83 -13.07 11.60
CA ASP A 195 10.70 -11.94 11.32
C ASP A 195 10.31 -10.73 12.19
N GLU A 196 11.09 -10.51 13.26
CA GLU A 196 10.87 -9.39 14.18
C GLU A 196 11.06 -8.02 13.52
N THR A 197 11.77 -8.00 12.38
CA THR A 197 12.07 -6.79 11.62
C THR A 197 11.00 -6.43 10.59
N ASN A 198 9.95 -7.25 10.45
CA ASN A 198 8.86 -7.00 9.53
C ASN A 198 7.99 -5.83 10.00
N SER A 199 8.30 -4.64 9.49
CA SER A 199 7.61 -3.41 9.82
C SER A 199 6.14 -3.43 9.40
N THR A 200 5.80 -4.13 8.31
CA THR A 200 4.43 -4.24 7.80
C THR A 200 3.56 -5.03 8.77
N ALA A 201 4.05 -6.18 9.25
CA ALA A 201 3.33 -7.00 10.23
C ALA A 201 3.04 -6.19 11.52
N SER A 202 4.04 -5.47 12.02
CA SER A 202 3.86 -4.62 13.21
C SER A 202 2.91 -3.45 12.96
N CYS A 203 2.96 -2.83 11.77
CA CYS A 203 2.04 -1.75 11.41
C CYS A 203 0.59 -2.25 11.35
N LEU A 204 0.34 -3.38 10.70
CA LEU A 204 -0.98 -3.99 10.59
C LEU A 204 -1.54 -4.37 11.95
N LEU A 205 -0.71 -4.94 12.83
CA LEU A 205 -1.13 -5.31 14.19
C LEU A 205 -1.47 -4.07 15.02
N GLY A 206 -0.65 -3.02 14.92
CA GLY A 206 -0.96 -1.71 15.47
C GLY A 206 -2.27 -1.14 14.93
N GLY A 207 -2.58 -1.36 13.64
CA GLY A 207 -3.86 -1.07 12.99
C GLY A 207 -5.05 -1.65 13.75
N ILE A 208 -5.04 -2.97 13.92
CA ILE A 208 -6.14 -3.70 14.56
C ILE A 208 -6.33 -3.25 16.02
N TYR A 209 -5.25 -3.09 16.79
CA TYR A 209 -5.35 -2.60 18.17
C TYR A 209 -5.85 -1.16 18.25
N ASN A 210 -5.49 -0.32 17.27
CA ASN A 210 -5.96 1.06 17.20
C ASN A 210 -7.46 1.10 16.93
N GLU A 211 -7.99 0.26 16.04
CA GLU A 211 -9.44 0.10 15.83
C GLU A 211 -10.17 -0.31 17.11
N LYS A 212 -9.58 -1.21 17.90
CA LYS A 212 -10.06 -1.60 19.23
C LYS A 212 -9.83 -0.53 20.33
N ASN A 213 -9.30 0.64 19.97
CA ASN A 213 -8.91 1.73 20.88
C ASN A 213 -7.95 1.29 22.01
N SER A 214 -7.15 0.24 21.77
CA SER A 214 -6.19 -0.30 22.72
C SER A 214 -4.87 0.48 22.65
N GLN A 215 -4.28 0.78 23.81
CA GLN A 215 -2.97 1.42 23.91
C GLN A 215 -1.83 0.52 23.39
N GLU A 216 -2.06 -0.79 23.28
CA GLU A 216 -1.08 -1.72 22.70
C GLU A 216 -0.69 -1.35 21.26
N CYS A 217 -1.54 -0.62 20.53
CA CYS A 217 -1.20 -0.17 19.19
C CYS A 217 0.08 0.67 19.15
N ILE A 218 0.37 1.45 20.21
CA ILE A 218 1.55 2.31 20.28
C ILE A 218 2.82 1.47 20.13
N LYS A 219 2.93 0.39 20.93
CA LYS A 219 4.07 -0.52 20.92
C LYS A 219 4.34 -1.05 19.51
N TYR A 220 3.31 -1.51 18.81
CA TYR A 220 3.47 -2.11 17.49
C TYR A 220 3.75 -1.08 16.38
N TYR A 221 3.17 0.12 16.46
CA TYR A 221 3.56 1.19 15.55
C TYR A 221 5.00 1.67 15.80
N GLU A 222 5.43 1.78 17.06
CA GLU A 222 6.82 2.12 17.40
C GLU A 222 7.81 1.04 16.92
N GLN A 223 7.44 -0.24 17.05
CA GLN A 223 8.22 -1.35 16.46
C GLN A 223 8.29 -1.23 14.93
N SER A 224 7.18 -0.94 14.25
CA SER A 224 7.17 -0.71 12.81
C SER A 224 8.13 0.42 12.40
N ILE A 225 8.03 1.57 13.07
CA ILE A 225 8.87 2.75 12.82
C ILE A 225 10.36 2.48 13.10
N LYS A 226 10.66 1.67 14.12
CA LYS A 226 12.04 1.26 14.44
C LYS A 226 12.71 0.55 13.27
N HIS A 227 11.97 -0.28 12.55
CA HIS A 227 12.49 -1.08 11.43
C HIS A 227 12.31 -0.42 10.07
N ASN A 228 11.26 0.40 9.89
CA ASN A 228 11.05 1.22 8.70
C ASN A 228 10.62 2.64 9.10
N LYS A 229 11.59 3.57 9.11
CA LYS A 229 11.36 4.99 9.41
C LYS A 229 10.53 5.73 8.36
N LEU A 230 10.31 5.12 7.19
CA LEU A 230 9.49 5.67 6.11
C LEU A 230 8.08 5.07 6.09
N CYS A 231 7.70 4.23 7.07
CA CYS A 231 6.36 3.68 7.16
C CYS A 231 5.34 4.75 7.60
N TYR A 232 4.87 5.55 6.66
CA TYR A 232 3.92 6.65 6.94
C TYR A 232 2.60 6.14 7.58
N LEU A 233 2.19 4.90 7.29
CA LEU A 233 1.01 4.27 7.88
C LEU A 233 1.12 4.15 9.39
N ALA A 234 2.31 3.83 9.92
CA ALA A 234 2.53 3.73 11.36
C ALA A 234 2.47 5.10 12.04
N TYR A 235 3.09 6.13 11.44
CA TYR A 235 2.97 7.52 11.92
C TYR A 235 1.53 8.03 11.88
N ARG A 236 0.82 7.79 10.77
CA ARG A 236 -0.61 8.11 10.64
C ARG A 236 -1.44 7.36 11.68
N GLY A 237 -1.14 6.08 11.92
CA GLY A 237 -1.80 5.25 12.92
C GLY A 237 -1.67 5.82 14.32
N LEU A 238 -0.46 6.19 14.73
CA LEU A 238 -0.21 6.88 16.00
C LEU A 238 -0.97 8.21 16.08
N GLY A 239 -0.93 9.02 15.01
CA GLY A 239 -1.70 10.27 14.92
C GLY A 239 -3.20 10.04 15.14
N ASN A 240 -3.77 9.03 14.49
CA ASN A 240 -5.18 8.65 14.64
C ASN A 240 -5.51 8.20 16.07
N TYR A 241 -4.63 7.41 16.69
CA TYR A 241 -4.83 6.96 18.07
C TYR A 241 -4.82 8.14 19.06
N TYR A 242 -3.86 9.04 18.91
CA TYR A 242 -3.76 10.21 19.78
C TYR A 242 -4.87 11.23 19.55
N LEU A 243 -5.36 11.38 18.31
CA LEU A 243 -6.55 12.16 18.03
C LEU A 243 -7.78 11.58 18.75
N LYS A 244 -8.02 10.26 18.64
CA LYS A 244 -9.14 9.58 19.32
C LYS A 244 -9.07 9.68 20.85
N THR A 245 -7.86 9.67 21.41
CA THR A 245 -7.63 9.82 22.84
C THR A 245 -7.40 11.28 23.28
N LYS A 246 -7.68 12.25 22.40
CA LYS A 246 -7.60 13.70 22.64
C LYS A 246 -6.23 14.21 23.12
N GLN A 247 -5.15 13.50 22.78
CA GLN A 247 -3.76 13.92 23.02
C GLN A 247 -3.26 14.71 21.81
N TYR A 248 -3.76 15.93 21.66
CA TYR A 248 -3.62 16.71 20.43
C TYR A 248 -2.16 17.05 20.05
N GLU A 249 -1.28 17.33 21.02
CA GLU A 249 0.14 17.61 20.74
C GLU A 249 0.84 16.41 20.10
N LYS A 250 0.54 15.20 20.60
CA LYS A 250 1.10 13.96 20.05
C LYS A 250 0.49 13.69 18.67
N ALA A 251 -0.80 13.90 18.50
CA ALA A 251 -1.47 13.71 17.22
C ALA A 251 -0.86 14.62 16.13
N ASP A 252 -0.68 15.91 16.39
CA ASP A 252 -0.06 16.85 15.45
C ASP A 252 1.37 16.44 15.10
N LYS A 253 2.17 16.04 16.11
CA LYS A 253 3.53 15.54 15.90
C LYS A 253 3.55 14.36 14.94
N TYR A 254 2.76 13.32 15.19
CA TYR A 254 2.77 12.09 14.40
C TYR A 254 2.19 12.29 12.99
N TYR A 255 1.14 13.11 12.82
CA TYR A 255 0.67 13.48 11.48
C TYR A 255 1.70 14.30 10.71
N THR A 256 2.42 15.20 11.38
CA THR A 256 3.49 15.98 10.75
C THR A 256 4.63 15.08 10.25
N GLN A 257 5.01 14.06 11.03
CA GLN A 257 5.98 13.06 10.58
C GLN A 257 5.48 12.27 9.35
N ALA A 258 4.23 11.81 9.37
CA ALA A 258 3.64 11.09 8.24
C ALA A 258 3.65 11.94 6.95
N ILE A 259 3.26 13.22 7.05
CA ILE A 259 3.28 14.18 5.93
C ILE A 259 4.70 14.45 5.44
N SER A 260 5.70 14.47 6.35
CA SER A 260 7.09 14.76 5.96
C SER A 260 7.75 13.65 5.14
N ILE A 261 7.28 12.40 5.28
CA ILE A 261 7.74 11.26 4.47
C ILE A 261 7.28 11.47 3.03
N ASN A 262 5.98 11.67 2.85
CA ASN A 262 5.39 11.87 1.54
C ASN A 262 4.18 12.82 1.60
N PRO A 263 4.35 14.11 1.22
CA PRO A 263 3.32 15.13 1.39
C PRO A 263 2.06 14.95 0.57
N ASN A 264 2.07 14.14 -0.49
CA ASN A 264 0.92 13.96 -1.38
C ASN A 264 0.36 12.52 -1.35
N ARG A 265 0.94 11.63 -0.54
CA ARG A 265 0.57 10.21 -0.48
C ARG A 265 -0.83 9.94 0.03
N PHE A 266 -1.30 10.70 1.02
CA PHE A 266 -2.64 10.51 1.57
C PHE A 266 -3.22 11.83 2.09
N GLY A 267 -4.02 12.50 1.25
CA GLY A 267 -4.64 13.78 1.58
C GLY A 267 -5.40 13.82 2.92
N PRO A 268 -6.14 12.78 3.34
CA PRO A 268 -6.90 12.81 4.60
C PRO A 268 -6.05 12.99 5.88
N ILE A 269 -4.72 12.82 5.83
CA ILE A 269 -3.85 13.16 6.97
C ILE A 269 -3.94 14.65 7.29
N TYR A 270 -3.99 15.52 6.26
CA TYR A 270 -4.13 16.95 6.47
C TYR A 270 -5.46 17.29 7.14
N LYS A 271 -6.57 16.69 6.72
CA LYS A 271 -7.87 16.89 7.39
C LYS A 271 -7.80 16.55 8.87
N ASN A 272 -7.24 15.39 9.22
CA ASN A 272 -7.12 14.97 10.61
C ASN A 272 -6.21 15.91 11.42
N ARG A 273 -5.09 16.35 10.85
CA ARG A 273 -4.20 17.32 11.51
C ARG A 273 -4.83 18.71 11.63
N GLY A 274 -5.64 19.13 10.65
CA GLY A 274 -6.44 20.34 10.71
C GLY A 274 -7.43 20.33 11.87
N ILE A 275 -8.15 19.22 12.07
CA ILE A 275 -9.03 19.02 13.23
C ILE A 275 -8.23 19.10 14.54
N VAL A 276 -7.09 18.40 14.64
CA VAL A 276 -6.21 18.50 15.82
C VAL A 276 -5.82 19.95 16.11
N ARG A 277 -5.45 20.72 15.09
CA ARG A 277 -5.01 22.10 15.24
C ARG A 277 -6.15 23.05 15.60
N LEU A 278 -7.39 22.79 15.18
CA LEU A 278 -8.56 23.51 15.67
C LEU A 278 -8.77 23.28 17.17
N GLU A 279 -8.67 22.03 17.63
CA GLU A 279 -8.78 21.70 19.05
C GLU A 279 -7.68 22.37 19.89
N GLN A 280 -6.53 22.64 19.29
CA GLN A 280 -5.43 23.40 19.91
C GLN A 280 -5.55 24.92 19.72
N ASN A 281 -6.62 25.41 19.09
CA ASN A 281 -6.84 26.83 18.75
C ASN A 281 -5.78 27.44 17.81
N ILE A 282 -5.10 26.62 17.01
CA ILE A 282 -4.09 27.03 16.02
C ILE A 282 -4.76 27.23 14.65
N LYS A 283 -5.71 28.16 14.59
CA LYS A 283 -6.65 28.36 13.46
C LYS A 283 -5.96 28.52 12.10
N LYS A 284 -4.91 29.35 12.03
CA LYS A 284 -4.17 29.60 10.77
C LYS A 284 -3.61 28.30 10.16
N LYS A 285 -2.96 27.46 10.97
CA LYS A 285 -2.39 26.19 10.49
C LYS A 285 -3.46 25.14 10.20
N ALA A 286 -4.60 25.19 10.90
CA ALA A 286 -5.74 24.33 10.58
C ALA A 286 -6.32 24.65 9.19
N LYS A 287 -6.44 25.95 8.87
CA LYS A 287 -6.86 26.41 7.54
C LYS A 287 -5.93 25.89 6.44
N GLU A 288 -4.62 26.07 6.61
CA GLU A 288 -3.60 25.57 5.66
C GLU A 288 -3.72 24.05 5.45
N ASP A 289 -4.02 23.29 6.49
CA ASP A 289 -4.23 21.84 6.39
C ASP A 289 -5.51 21.50 5.62
N PHE A 290 -6.61 22.21 5.84
CA PHE A 290 -7.84 22.01 5.08
C PHE A 290 -7.68 22.36 3.60
N GLU A 291 -6.95 23.41 3.27
CA GLU A 291 -6.60 23.75 1.88
C GLU A 291 -5.77 22.63 1.22
N ASN A 292 -4.77 22.10 1.94
CA ASN A 292 -3.99 20.96 1.45
C ASN A 292 -4.83 19.68 1.30
N TYR A 293 -5.78 19.42 2.20
CA TYR A 293 -6.72 18.30 2.05
C TYR A 293 -7.50 18.41 0.75
N LEU A 294 -8.05 19.58 0.44
CA LEU A 294 -8.79 19.80 -0.81
C LEU A 294 -7.90 19.69 -2.05
N LYS A 295 -6.64 20.13 -1.95
CA LYS A 295 -5.64 19.99 -3.02
C LYS A 295 -5.32 18.53 -3.33
N TYR A 296 -5.09 17.71 -2.31
CA TYR A 296 -4.67 16.31 -2.46
C TYR A 296 -5.85 15.32 -2.48
N THR A 297 -7.07 15.78 -2.23
CA THR A 297 -8.31 14.99 -2.32
C THR A 297 -9.40 15.82 -3.00
N PRO A 298 -9.24 16.15 -4.31
CA PRO A 298 -10.15 17.06 -5.01
C PRO A 298 -11.58 16.53 -5.13
N ASN A 299 -11.77 15.21 -5.06
CA ASN A 299 -13.06 14.52 -5.19
C ASN A 299 -13.66 14.09 -3.83
N ALA A 300 -13.12 14.62 -2.71
CA ALA A 300 -13.59 14.29 -1.38
C ALA A 300 -15.10 14.56 -1.23
N LYS A 301 -15.85 13.56 -0.73
CA LYS A 301 -17.31 13.67 -0.50
C LYS A 301 -17.68 14.79 0.48
N ASP A 302 -16.80 15.09 1.41
CA ASP A 302 -16.97 16.12 2.45
C ASP A 302 -16.35 17.47 2.05
N GLN A 303 -15.96 17.67 0.79
CA GLN A 303 -15.31 18.90 0.31
C GLN A 303 -16.12 20.17 0.65
N SER A 304 -17.44 20.15 0.52
CA SER A 304 -18.29 21.32 0.83
C SER A 304 -18.19 21.73 2.29
N ASN A 305 -18.17 20.75 3.20
CA ASN A 305 -18.03 21.00 4.65
C ASN A 305 -16.66 21.61 4.96
N ILE A 306 -15.61 21.12 4.30
CA ILE A 306 -14.25 21.66 4.47
C ILE A 306 -14.15 23.08 3.92
N LYS A 307 -14.76 23.37 2.77
CA LYS A 307 -14.80 24.74 2.22
C LYS A 307 -15.52 25.70 3.17
N GLN A 308 -16.61 25.27 3.80
CA GLN A 308 -17.30 26.07 4.81
C GLN A 308 -16.41 26.33 6.04
N ALA A 309 -15.75 25.29 6.57
CA ALA A 309 -14.83 25.45 7.70
C ALA A 309 -13.69 26.45 7.40
N ILE A 310 -13.16 26.44 6.17
CA ILE A 310 -12.16 27.42 5.73
C ILE A 310 -12.72 28.85 5.76
N GLN A 311 -13.96 29.07 5.28
CA GLN A 311 -14.61 30.39 5.28
C GLN A 311 -14.86 30.92 6.70
N GLU A 312 -15.28 30.05 7.61
CA GLU A 312 -15.49 30.40 9.02
C GLU A 312 -14.16 30.83 9.67
N LEU A 313 -13.07 30.11 9.41
CA LEU A 313 -11.73 30.46 9.91
C LEU A 313 -11.23 31.80 9.34
N ASP A 314 -11.59 32.14 8.11
CA ASP A 314 -11.24 33.42 7.49
C ASP A 314 -11.99 34.60 8.12
N ALA A 315 -13.27 34.43 8.42
CA ALA A 315 -14.07 35.46 9.10
C ALA A 315 -13.56 35.75 10.52
N GLU A 316 -12.99 34.75 11.19
CA GLU A 316 -12.44 34.88 12.54
C GLU A 316 -11.02 35.47 12.59
N CYS A 317 -10.23 35.33 11.53
CA CYS A 317 -8.87 35.90 11.46
C CYS A 317 -8.83 37.33 10.90
N GLY A 318 -9.94 37.81 10.32
CA GLY A 318 -10.09 39.15 9.73
C GLY A 318 -10.65 40.22 10.67
N ASN A 319 -10.99 39.87 11.92
CA ASN A 319 -11.41 40.78 13.00
C ASN A 319 -10.32 40.85 14.07
#